data_AF-A0A2V5RGD3-F1
#
_entry.id   AF-A0A2V5RGD3-F1
#
_cell.length_a   1.000
_cell.length_b   1.000
_cell.length_c   1.000
_cell.angle_alpha   90.00
_cell.angle_beta   90.00
_cell.angle_gamma   90.00
#
_symmetry.space_group_name_H-M   'P 1'
#
loop_
_entity.id
_entity.type
_entity.pdbx_description
1 polymer ?
#
loop_
_entity_poly.entity_id
_entity_poly.type
_entity_poly.pdbx_seq_one_letter_code
_entity_poly.pdbx_strand_id
1 'polypeptide(L)'
;MIFSRSMRASKSWGRGERLALFGLMLAFVGFASYRIHSPGLYMDELLFVPAAMGRHAALQVPYRSWLGIPLMIFPYIGALKAWIYAPIFRPFGVSALTIRLPVILISCGTLALGYAVVRKILSPAWAIAFTAACVVHPGFVLQTKVDWGPVVLMLFFKALCLYFLVKWLETPRLLSWPFIGAIVACSLGFFDKFNFVWFIVAMVVATAAIYGGEICAKAKTAPKGLSAVMVMAIAAAGAAAVLWFVLPLVALPQIHLISGRFFHFWSIYEASSTGAATAFHWFKRPPPIPLWPGWLASAATAGFLLLTLALYCCQRQARFQIHSRALRFSVWCLIMFIVIFMEIVMTPQAGGPHHTLMLFPIDLLACFAAAFVFANMFPLWGRRAAVACCGIAFLIWAGFQIQGLQSHFCRFSDANFFRGRWSPRVEQLADYLNTNGKQFDAIYCVDWGIGQQMRVLCRRDIRKKLRDIWPIFKAWSAEKPDAETMVKAWFPPQKKTLYLTFTDENSVFPETKRNFSQMNALADNPAQPVTTVPPALGAVYELLSAAE
;
A
#
# COMPACT_ATOMS: atom_id res chain seq x y z
N MET A 1 40.81 6.29 2.47
CA MET A 1 40.68 4.84 2.73
C MET A 1 40.02 4.17 1.53
N ILE A 2 40.83 3.43 0.78
CA ILE A 2 40.45 2.74 -0.45
C ILE A 2 39.66 1.49 -0.08
N PHE A 3 38.51 1.30 -0.72
CA PHE A 3 37.63 0.15 -0.57
C PHE A 3 38.42 -1.16 -0.50
N SER A 4 38.22 -1.91 0.60
CA SER A 4 38.64 -3.31 0.71
C SER A 4 38.15 -4.08 -0.50
N ARG A 5 39.10 -4.66 -1.25
CA ARG A 5 38.95 -5.31 -2.55
C ARG A 5 38.29 -6.70 -2.47
N SER A 6 37.58 -7.00 -1.41
CA SER A 6 37.06 -8.33 -1.10
C SER A 6 35.61 -8.50 -1.57
N MET A 7 35.47 -9.27 -2.66
CA MET A 7 34.23 -9.64 -3.37
C MET A 7 33.49 -8.52 -4.11
N ARG A 8 34.03 -8.09 -5.26
CA ARG A 8 33.16 -7.58 -6.34
C ARG A 8 32.22 -8.72 -6.76
N ALA A 9 30.93 -8.62 -6.41
CA ALA A 9 29.93 -9.52 -6.94
C ALA A 9 30.06 -9.59 -8.48
N SER A 10 29.94 -10.80 -9.05
CA SER A 10 29.96 -10.99 -10.49
C SER A 10 29.02 -10.00 -11.18
N LYS A 11 29.53 -9.32 -12.23
CA LYS A 11 28.72 -8.41 -13.05
C LYS A 11 27.58 -9.15 -13.76
N SER A 12 27.78 -10.43 -14.09
CA SER A 12 26.77 -11.26 -14.72
C SER A 12 25.93 -12.01 -13.70
N TRP A 13 24.66 -12.22 -14.04
CA TRP A 13 23.78 -13.03 -13.22
C TRP A 13 23.97 -14.52 -13.52
N GLY A 14 24.15 -15.35 -12.49
CA GLY A 14 24.25 -16.80 -12.61
C GLY A 14 22.96 -17.42 -13.15
N ARG A 15 23.04 -18.56 -13.82
CA ARG A 15 21.85 -19.28 -14.32
C ARG A 15 20.92 -19.70 -13.17
N GLY A 16 21.47 -20.32 -12.12
CA GLY A 16 20.69 -20.77 -10.96
C GLY A 16 19.96 -19.64 -10.23
N GLU A 17 20.61 -18.48 -10.05
CA GLU A 17 19.95 -17.34 -9.38
C GLU A 17 18.84 -16.71 -10.23
N ARG A 18 18.97 -16.70 -11.56
CA ARG A 18 17.90 -16.26 -12.46
C ARG A 18 16.69 -17.18 -12.40
N LEU A 19 16.91 -18.50 -12.41
CA LEU A 19 15.85 -19.50 -12.29
C LEU A 19 15.15 -19.39 -10.93
N ALA A 20 15.91 -19.23 -9.84
CA ALA A 20 15.35 -19.05 -8.50
C ALA A 20 14.49 -17.77 -8.40
N LEU A 21 14.99 -16.63 -8.88
CA LEU A 21 14.22 -15.39 -8.88
C LEU A 21 12.94 -15.52 -9.73
N PHE A 22 13.04 -16.14 -10.90
CA PHE A 22 11.89 -16.38 -11.76
C PHE A 22 10.84 -17.29 -11.08
N GLY A 23 11.28 -18.39 -10.45
CA GLY A 23 10.40 -19.25 -9.67
C GLY A 23 9.71 -18.53 -8.52
N LEU A 24 10.42 -17.65 -7.80
CA LEU A 24 9.86 -16.82 -6.74
C LEU A 24 8.84 -15.79 -7.28
N MET A 25 9.09 -15.19 -8.44
CA MET A 25 8.11 -14.32 -9.10
C MET A 25 6.84 -15.07 -9.49
N LEU A 26 6.98 -16.28 -10.05
CA LEU A 26 5.83 -17.13 -10.35
C LEU A 26 5.04 -17.51 -9.09
N ALA A 27 5.74 -17.84 -8.00
CA ALA A 27 5.08 -18.11 -6.72
C ALA A 27 4.32 -16.89 -6.18
N PHE A 28 4.93 -15.70 -6.22
CA PHE A 28 4.27 -14.45 -5.85
C PHE A 28 3.03 -14.17 -6.72
N VAL A 29 3.15 -14.29 -8.05
CA VAL A 29 2.02 -14.12 -8.96
C VAL A 29 0.93 -15.14 -8.65
N GLY A 30 1.28 -16.40 -8.37
CA GLY A 30 0.34 -17.43 -7.96
C GLY A 30 -0.42 -17.06 -6.68
N PHE A 31 0.28 -16.60 -5.64
CA PHE A 31 -0.35 -16.17 -4.39
C PHE A 31 -1.23 -14.93 -4.58
N ALA A 32 -0.74 -13.89 -5.26
CA ALA A 32 -1.48 -12.64 -5.40
C ALA A 32 -2.66 -12.75 -6.37
N SER A 33 -2.56 -13.60 -7.41
CA SER A 33 -3.65 -13.85 -8.37
C SER A 33 -4.64 -14.91 -7.92
N TYR A 34 -4.33 -15.70 -6.89
CA TYR A 34 -5.25 -16.71 -6.35
C TYR A 34 -6.61 -16.08 -6.02
N ARG A 35 -7.66 -16.59 -6.68
CA ARG A 35 -9.02 -16.02 -6.69
C ARG A 35 -8.97 -14.50 -6.87
N ILE A 36 -8.59 -14.04 -8.06
CA ILE A 36 -8.36 -12.63 -8.34
C ILE A 36 -9.59 -11.73 -8.10
N HIS A 37 -10.80 -12.29 -8.09
CA HIS A 37 -12.05 -11.58 -7.76
C HIS A 37 -12.34 -11.46 -6.25
N SER A 38 -11.54 -12.11 -5.40
CA SER A 38 -11.67 -12.10 -3.93
C SER A 38 -10.47 -11.43 -3.26
N PRO A 39 -10.64 -10.53 -2.28
CA PRO A 39 -11.91 -9.90 -1.88
C PRO A 39 -12.54 -9.15 -3.06
N GLY A 40 -13.82 -8.77 -2.96
CA GLY A 40 -14.47 -7.93 -3.97
C GLY A 40 -13.70 -6.63 -4.20
N LEU A 41 -13.86 -6.05 -5.39
CA LEU A 41 -13.22 -4.79 -5.77
C LEU A 41 -13.55 -3.69 -4.77
N TYR A 42 -12.55 -3.16 -4.10
CA TYR A 42 -12.76 -2.18 -3.03
C TYR A 42 -12.85 -0.76 -3.59
N MET A 43 -13.57 0.15 -2.92
CA MET A 43 -13.77 1.50 -3.46
C MET A 43 -12.46 2.30 -3.64
N ASP A 44 -11.50 2.18 -2.73
CA ASP A 44 -10.21 2.88 -2.86
C ASP A 44 -9.36 2.30 -4.00
N GLU A 45 -9.50 0.99 -4.24
CA GLU A 45 -8.88 0.29 -5.38
C GLU A 45 -9.42 0.85 -6.72
N LEU A 46 -10.64 1.40 -6.74
CA LEU A 46 -11.31 1.93 -7.92
C LEU A 46 -11.18 3.46 -8.09
N LEU A 47 -10.55 4.16 -7.14
CA LEU A 47 -10.52 5.63 -7.10
C LEU A 47 -9.95 6.27 -8.37
N PHE A 48 -8.95 5.63 -8.98
CA PHE A 48 -8.26 6.15 -10.18
C PHE A 48 -9.00 5.86 -11.49
N VAL A 49 -9.95 4.92 -11.48
CA VAL A 49 -10.62 4.42 -12.70
C VAL A 49 -11.36 5.52 -13.44
N PRO A 50 -12.14 6.42 -12.78
CA PRO A 50 -12.74 7.58 -13.41
C PRO A 50 -11.78 8.42 -14.26
N ALA A 51 -10.59 8.69 -13.71
CA ALA A 51 -9.58 9.49 -14.40
C ALA A 51 -8.97 8.72 -15.58
N ALA A 52 -8.79 7.40 -15.44
CA ALA A 52 -8.23 6.53 -16.50
C ALA A 52 -9.18 6.37 -17.70
N MET A 53 -10.50 6.35 -17.46
CA MET A 53 -11.51 6.16 -18.50
C MET A 53 -11.80 7.43 -19.33
N GLY A 54 -11.23 8.57 -18.95
CA GLY A 54 -11.53 9.86 -19.58
C GLY A 54 -12.89 10.41 -19.12
N ARG A 55 -12.96 11.75 -18.99
CA ARG A 55 -14.09 12.51 -18.45
C ARG A 55 -15.45 11.99 -18.91
N HIS A 56 -16.19 11.39 -17.98
CA HIS A 56 -17.65 11.32 -18.05
C HIS A 56 -18.21 11.96 -16.78
N ALA A 57 -19.10 12.93 -16.94
CA ALA A 57 -19.78 13.66 -15.86
C ALA A 57 -20.44 12.78 -14.78
N ALA A 58 -20.56 11.46 -15.01
CA ALA A 58 -21.12 10.48 -14.09
C ALA A 58 -20.09 9.75 -13.19
N LEU A 59 -18.78 9.96 -13.36
CA LEU A 59 -17.73 9.12 -12.74
C LEU A 59 -16.93 9.77 -11.58
N GLN A 60 -17.28 10.98 -11.12
CA GLN A 60 -16.39 11.91 -10.41
C GLN A 60 -15.40 12.61 -11.34
N VAL A 61 -15.30 13.93 -11.17
CA VAL A 61 -14.31 14.76 -11.85
C VAL A 61 -12.98 14.60 -11.10
N PRO A 62 -11.83 14.43 -11.79
CA PRO A 62 -10.54 14.45 -11.12
C PRO A 62 -10.40 15.72 -10.29
N TYR A 63 -9.80 15.61 -9.10
CA TYR A 63 -9.61 16.74 -8.20
C TYR A 63 -8.97 17.95 -8.89
N ARG A 64 -7.97 17.71 -9.75
CA ARG A 64 -7.41 18.74 -10.65
C ARG A 64 -7.10 18.15 -12.02
N SER A 65 -7.34 18.96 -13.06
CA SER A 65 -6.98 18.64 -14.44
C SER A 65 -6.43 19.88 -15.14
N TRP A 66 -5.52 19.68 -16.10
CA TRP A 66 -4.99 20.74 -16.95
C TRP A 66 -5.18 20.36 -18.40
N LEU A 67 -5.82 21.24 -19.19
CA LEU A 67 -6.15 20.99 -20.60
C LEU A 67 -6.89 19.66 -20.84
N GLY A 68 -7.73 19.23 -19.88
CA GLY A 68 -8.46 17.96 -19.97
C GLY A 68 -7.70 16.72 -19.51
N ILE A 69 -6.41 16.85 -19.20
CA ILE A 69 -5.57 15.77 -18.65
C ILE A 69 -5.69 15.76 -17.13
N PRO A 70 -6.11 14.64 -16.50
CA PRO A 70 -6.11 14.51 -15.04
C PRO A 70 -4.70 14.68 -14.48
N LEU A 71 -4.53 15.54 -13.48
CA LEU A 71 -3.28 15.71 -12.74
C LEU A 71 -3.37 15.12 -11.33
N MET A 72 -4.49 15.35 -10.64
CA MET A 72 -4.75 14.85 -9.30
C MET A 72 -6.11 14.17 -9.27
N ILE A 73 -6.19 12.98 -8.69
CA ILE A 73 -7.47 12.26 -8.49
C ILE A 73 -8.05 12.51 -7.10
N PHE A 74 -7.20 12.84 -6.14
CA PHE A 74 -7.55 13.22 -4.78
C PHE A 74 -6.59 14.34 -4.32
N PRO A 75 -6.88 15.14 -3.27
CA PRO A 75 -5.99 16.24 -2.85
C PRO A 75 -4.52 15.88 -2.65
N TYR A 76 -4.21 14.61 -2.35
CA TYR A 76 -2.87 14.10 -2.09
C TYR A 76 -2.49 12.87 -2.94
N ILE A 77 -3.27 12.57 -4.00
CA ILE A 77 -3.03 11.42 -4.90
C ILE A 77 -3.01 11.92 -6.34
N GLY A 78 -1.89 11.72 -7.03
CA GLY A 78 -1.73 12.10 -8.44
C GLY A 78 -2.42 11.14 -9.40
N ALA A 79 -2.44 11.54 -10.67
CA ALA A 79 -3.06 10.77 -11.74
C ALA A 79 -2.14 9.71 -12.38
N LEU A 80 -0.94 9.47 -11.83
CA LEU A 80 0.07 8.58 -12.43
C LEU A 80 -0.48 7.18 -12.72
N LYS A 81 -1.14 6.56 -11.73
CA LYS A 81 -1.78 5.24 -11.91
C LYS A 81 -2.84 5.29 -13.01
N ALA A 82 -3.65 6.36 -13.05
CA ALA A 82 -4.66 6.52 -14.09
C ALA A 82 -4.06 6.60 -15.49
N TRP A 83 -2.92 7.28 -15.67
CA TRP A 83 -2.23 7.35 -16.96
C TRP A 83 -1.71 5.98 -17.41
N ILE A 84 -1.15 5.19 -16.48
CA ILE A 84 -0.66 3.83 -16.76
C ILE A 84 -1.81 2.91 -17.17
N TYR A 85 -2.98 3.07 -16.55
CA TYR A 85 -4.14 2.19 -16.76
C TYR A 85 -5.06 2.60 -17.92
N ALA A 86 -5.05 3.86 -18.35
CA ALA A 86 -5.83 4.32 -19.50
C ALA A 86 -5.65 3.45 -20.76
N PRO A 87 -4.42 3.09 -21.20
CA PRO A 87 -4.24 2.20 -22.35
C PRO A 87 -4.64 0.74 -22.09
N ILE A 88 -4.84 0.33 -20.83
CA ILE A 88 -5.30 -1.01 -20.45
C ILE A 88 -6.82 -1.08 -20.49
N PHE A 89 -7.51 -0.12 -19.87
CA PHE A 89 -8.97 -0.15 -19.80
C PHE A 89 -9.64 0.14 -21.15
N ARG A 90 -8.97 0.86 -22.05
CA ARG A 90 -9.52 1.16 -23.37
C ARG A 90 -9.86 -0.11 -24.19
N PRO A 91 -8.97 -1.10 -24.36
CA PRO A 91 -9.29 -2.34 -25.06
C PRO A 91 -9.95 -3.43 -24.18
N PHE A 92 -9.61 -3.51 -22.88
CA PHE A 92 -10.02 -4.65 -22.04
C PHE A 92 -11.21 -4.36 -21.10
N GLY A 93 -11.63 -3.09 -20.98
CA GLY A 93 -12.62 -2.68 -20.01
C GLY A 93 -12.14 -2.76 -18.55
N VAL A 94 -13.05 -2.48 -17.63
CA VAL A 94 -12.77 -2.50 -16.19
C VAL A 94 -13.31 -3.78 -15.56
N SER A 95 -12.43 -4.54 -14.91
CA SER A 95 -12.76 -5.76 -14.17
C SER A 95 -11.72 -6.00 -13.08
N ALA A 96 -11.98 -6.96 -12.16
CA ALA A 96 -10.98 -7.33 -11.15
C ALA A 96 -9.64 -7.75 -11.77
N LEU A 97 -9.67 -8.44 -12.92
CA LEU A 97 -8.47 -8.85 -13.64
C LEU A 97 -7.69 -7.64 -14.18
N THR A 98 -8.35 -6.71 -14.89
CA THR A 98 -7.67 -5.56 -15.51
C THR A 98 -7.18 -4.55 -14.47
N ILE A 99 -7.75 -4.55 -13.28
CA ILE A 99 -7.29 -3.74 -12.14
C ILE A 99 -6.10 -4.38 -11.43
N ARG A 100 -6.19 -5.68 -11.08
CA ARG A 100 -5.24 -6.34 -10.17
C ARG A 100 -4.02 -6.93 -10.87
N LEU A 101 -4.17 -7.45 -12.08
CA LEU A 101 -3.03 -8.06 -12.77
C LEU A 101 -1.87 -7.08 -13.00
N PRO A 102 -2.08 -5.82 -13.45
CA PRO A 102 -0.98 -4.89 -13.64
C PRO A 102 -0.24 -4.54 -12.34
N VAL A 103 -0.95 -4.34 -11.21
CA VAL A 103 -0.30 -4.09 -9.91
C VAL A 103 0.48 -5.29 -9.39
N ILE A 104 0.01 -6.51 -9.63
CA ILE A 104 0.75 -7.74 -9.33
C ILE A 104 2.05 -7.77 -10.16
N LEU A 105 2.00 -7.47 -11.45
CA LEU A 105 3.19 -7.45 -12.31
C LEU A 105 4.18 -6.33 -11.92
N ILE A 106 3.70 -5.15 -11.54
CA ILE A 106 4.54 -4.06 -11.03
C ILE A 106 5.24 -4.50 -9.72
N SER A 107 4.54 -5.25 -8.88
CA SER A 107 5.11 -5.81 -7.64
C SER A 107 6.21 -6.84 -7.89
N CYS A 108 6.16 -7.59 -8.99
CA CYS A 108 7.32 -8.38 -9.44
C CYS A 108 8.53 -7.49 -9.75
N GLY A 109 8.32 -6.31 -10.34
CA GLY A 109 9.37 -5.30 -10.53
C GLY A 109 9.98 -4.83 -9.20
N THR A 110 9.14 -4.60 -8.19
CA THR A 110 9.59 -4.29 -6.81
C THR A 110 10.48 -5.41 -6.25
N LEU A 111 10.07 -6.68 -6.39
CA LEU A 111 10.86 -7.84 -5.95
C LEU A 111 12.19 -7.93 -6.71
N ALA A 112 12.19 -7.70 -8.02
CA ALA A 112 13.41 -7.73 -8.84
C ALA A 112 14.43 -6.66 -8.41
N LEU A 113 13.94 -5.44 -8.14
CA LEU A 113 14.78 -4.32 -7.67
C LEU A 113 15.32 -4.59 -6.26
N GLY A 114 14.49 -5.10 -5.36
CA GLY A 114 14.90 -5.52 -4.02
C GLY A 114 15.97 -6.61 -4.07
N TYR A 115 15.76 -7.64 -4.88
CA TYR A 115 16.77 -8.68 -5.16
C TYR A 115 18.08 -8.07 -5.65
N ALA A 116 18.03 -7.16 -6.63
CA ALA A 116 19.22 -6.54 -7.19
C ALA A 116 20.01 -5.70 -6.16
N VAL A 117 19.31 -5.01 -5.26
CA VAL A 117 19.92 -4.27 -4.14
C VAL A 117 20.60 -5.24 -3.19
N VAL A 118 19.89 -6.26 -2.69
CA VAL A 118 20.43 -7.21 -1.70
C VAL A 118 21.59 -8.01 -2.28
N ARG A 119 21.48 -8.49 -3.53
CA ARG A 119 22.56 -9.22 -4.21
C ARG A 119 23.84 -8.41 -4.28
N LYS A 120 23.71 -7.10 -4.47
CA LYS A 120 24.83 -6.18 -4.63
C LYS A 120 25.51 -5.81 -3.31
N ILE A 121 24.75 -5.74 -2.21
CA ILE A 121 25.26 -5.40 -0.88
C ILE A 121 25.76 -6.64 -0.14
N LEU A 122 25.04 -7.76 -0.25
CA LEU A 122 25.28 -9.02 0.44
C LEU A 122 25.81 -10.07 -0.54
N SER A 123 25.01 -11.07 -0.90
CA SER A 123 25.34 -12.09 -1.89
C SER A 123 24.09 -12.67 -2.57
N PRO A 124 24.24 -13.42 -3.67
CA PRO A 124 23.12 -14.10 -4.35
C PRO A 124 22.21 -14.92 -3.45
N ALA A 125 22.77 -15.74 -2.56
CA ALA A 125 21.99 -16.63 -1.70
C ALA A 125 21.10 -15.83 -0.72
N TRP A 126 21.66 -14.78 -0.11
CA TRP A 126 20.91 -13.88 0.78
C TRP A 126 19.86 -13.07 0.03
N ALA A 127 20.11 -12.72 -1.24
CA ALA A 127 19.12 -12.05 -2.08
C ALA A 127 17.94 -12.97 -2.45
N ILE A 128 18.19 -14.25 -2.74
CA ILE A 128 17.14 -15.25 -2.93
C ILE A 128 16.31 -15.39 -1.64
N ALA A 129 16.96 -15.56 -0.49
CA ALA A 129 16.27 -15.71 0.79
C ALA A 129 15.46 -14.45 1.17
N PHE A 130 15.99 -13.24 0.95
CA PHE A 130 15.25 -11.98 1.13
C PHE A 130 14.03 -11.90 0.21
N THR A 131 14.18 -12.30 -1.05
CA THR A 131 13.07 -12.27 -2.00
C THR A 131 12.01 -13.30 -1.64
N ALA A 132 12.42 -14.49 -1.21
CA ALA A 132 11.52 -15.51 -0.68
C ALA A 132 10.75 -14.99 0.56
N ALA A 133 11.43 -14.26 1.46
CA ALA A 133 10.79 -13.61 2.60
C ALA A 133 9.70 -12.63 2.18
N CYS A 134 9.97 -11.80 1.16
CA CYS A 134 9.00 -10.86 0.60
C CYS A 134 7.81 -11.57 -0.07
N VAL A 135 8.07 -12.67 -0.80
CA VAL A 135 7.04 -13.45 -1.53
C VAL A 135 6.03 -14.09 -0.58
N VAL A 136 6.47 -14.52 0.61
CA VAL A 136 5.58 -15.11 1.62
C VAL A 136 5.01 -14.10 2.60
N HIS A 137 5.43 -12.83 2.55
CA HIS A 137 5.02 -11.79 3.49
C HIS A 137 3.54 -11.38 3.25
N PRO A 138 2.60 -11.68 4.18
CA PRO A 138 1.17 -11.45 3.97
C PRO A 138 0.84 -9.99 3.70
N GLY A 139 1.45 -9.06 4.43
CA GLY A 139 1.25 -7.62 4.21
C GLY A 139 1.64 -7.17 2.81
N PHE A 140 2.66 -7.80 2.19
CA PHE A 140 3.06 -7.46 0.84
C PHE A 140 2.11 -8.08 -0.17
N VAL A 141 1.90 -9.39 -0.10
CA VAL A 141 1.04 -10.13 -1.05
C VAL A 141 -0.40 -9.60 -1.06
N LEU A 142 -1.00 -9.47 0.13
CA LEU A 142 -2.43 -9.16 0.25
C LEU A 142 -2.73 -7.69 -0.05
N GLN A 143 -1.89 -6.76 0.41
CA GLN A 143 -2.12 -5.34 0.14
C GLN A 143 -1.78 -4.96 -1.31
N THR A 144 -0.72 -5.53 -1.91
CA THR A 144 -0.40 -5.25 -3.33
C THR A 144 -1.40 -5.87 -4.29
N LYS A 145 -2.03 -7.00 -3.93
CA LYS A 145 -3.12 -7.60 -4.72
C LYS A 145 -4.28 -6.65 -4.95
N VAL A 146 -4.74 -5.95 -3.91
CA VAL A 146 -5.89 -5.02 -3.99
C VAL A 146 -5.46 -3.57 -4.17
N ASP A 147 -4.17 -3.28 -4.06
CA ASP A 147 -3.56 -1.96 -4.05
C ASP A 147 -4.31 -0.95 -3.15
N TRP A 148 -4.65 -1.40 -1.93
CA TRP A 148 -5.40 -0.60 -0.97
C TRP A 148 -4.54 0.53 -0.41
N GLY A 149 -5.05 1.77 -0.51
CA GLY A 149 -4.33 2.95 -0.05
C GLY A 149 -3.09 3.24 -0.92
N PRO A 150 -3.24 3.24 -2.25
CA PRO A 150 -2.24 3.05 -3.30
C PRO A 150 -0.81 2.79 -2.80
N VAL A 151 -0.41 1.52 -2.78
CA VAL A 151 0.86 1.06 -2.22
C VAL A 151 1.82 0.50 -3.26
N VAL A 152 1.34 0.04 -4.41
CA VAL A 152 2.15 -0.70 -5.36
C VAL A 152 3.17 0.21 -6.06
N LEU A 153 2.73 1.35 -6.57
CA LEU A 153 3.61 2.34 -7.20
C LEU A 153 4.56 2.95 -6.16
N MET A 154 4.05 3.28 -4.98
CA MET A 154 4.85 3.66 -3.81
C MET A 154 5.99 2.65 -3.53
N LEU A 155 5.70 1.35 -3.43
CA LEU A 155 6.73 0.33 -3.18
C LEU A 155 7.71 0.18 -4.35
N PHE A 156 7.21 0.25 -5.59
CA PHE A 156 8.04 0.16 -6.79
C PHE A 156 9.02 1.32 -6.89
N PHE A 157 8.55 2.56 -6.76
CA PHE A 157 9.40 3.75 -6.80
C PHE A 157 10.36 3.80 -5.62
N LYS A 158 9.95 3.32 -4.43
CA LYS A 158 10.86 3.13 -3.30
C LYS A 158 11.99 2.18 -3.67
N ALA A 159 11.70 0.97 -4.15
CA ALA A 159 12.72 0.01 -4.55
C ALA A 159 13.63 0.55 -5.67
N LEU A 160 13.07 1.31 -6.61
CA LEU A 160 13.81 1.97 -7.69
C LEU A 160 14.76 3.06 -7.15
N CYS A 161 14.31 3.86 -6.18
CA CYS A 161 15.15 4.83 -5.48
C CYS A 161 16.32 4.14 -4.76
N LEU A 162 16.04 3.08 -4.01
CA LEU A 162 17.08 2.30 -3.31
C LEU A 162 18.11 1.75 -4.29
N TYR A 163 17.66 1.19 -5.42
CA TYR A 163 18.52 0.66 -6.46
C TYR A 163 19.45 1.72 -7.05
N PHE A 164 18.89 2.88 -7.44
CA PHE A 164 19.66 3.97 -8.00
C PHE A 164 20.59 4.62 -6.98
N LEU A 165 20.16 4.77 -5.73
CA LEU A 165 20.98 5.29 -4.65
C LEU A 165 22.20 4.40 -4.39
N VAL A 166 22.02 3.08 -4.30
CA VAL A 166 23.14 2.15 -4.13
C VAL A 166 24.11 2.21 -5.32
N LYS A 167 23.62 2.40 -6.55
CA LYS A 167 24.47 2.65 -7.73
C LYS A 167 25.18 4.01 -7.68
N TRP A 168 24.50 5.05 -7.22
CA TRP A 168 25.05 6.39 -7.09
C TRP A 168 26.18 6.44 -6.05
N LEU A 169 26.01 5.75 -4.92
CA LEU A 169 27.03 5.68 -3.87
C LEU A 169 28.35 5.08 -4.38
N GLU A 170 28.31 4.16 -5.35
CA GLU A 170 29.51 3.60 -5.99
C GLU A 170 30.13 4.51 -7.08
N THR A 171 29.40 5.51 -7.57
CA THR A 171 29.85 6.37 -8.66
C THR A 171 30.65 7.55 -8.11
N PRO A 172 31.84 7.91 -8.66
CA PRO A 172 32.64 8.99 -8.07
C PRO A 172 32.04 10.40 -8.25
N ARG A 173 31.17 10.59 -9.26
CA ARG A 173 30.58 11.89 -9.62
C ARG A 173 29.23 12.13 -8.93
N LEU A 174 29.02 13.36 -8.48
CA LEU A 174 27.73 13.81 -7.92
C LEU A 174 26.61 13.68 -8.97
N LEU A 175 26.74 14.39 -10.10
CA LEU A 175 25.82 14.29 -11.22
C LEU A 175 26.19 13.09 -12.07
N SER A 176 25.39 12.05 -11.93
CA SER A 176 25.51 10.83 -12.70
C SER A 176 24.12 10.30 -13.01
N TRP A 177 24.03 9.42 -14.01
CA TRP A 177 22.76 8.85 -14.41
C TRP A 177 21.99 8.16 -13.26
N PRO A 178 22.61 7.49 -12.24
CA PRO A 178 21.87 6.96 -11.10
C PRO A 178 21.33 8.06 -10.18
N PHE A 179 22.02 9.20 -10.06
CA PHE A 179 21.52 10.33 -9.30
C PHE A 179 20.24 10.90 -9.92
N ILE A 180 20.26 11.10 -11.24
CA ILE A 180 19.08 11.54 -12.00
C ILE A 180 17.95 10.50 -11.88
N GLY A 181 18.29 9.22 -12.01
CA GLY A 181 17.33 8.12 -11.81
C GLY A 181 16.67 8.15 -10.43
N ALA A 182 17.43 8.43 -9.37
CA ALA A 182 16.90 8.56 -8.01
C ALA A 182 15.96 9.77 -7.87
N ILE A 183 16.31 10.93 -8.45
CA ILE A 183 15.44 12.13 -8.45
C ILE A 183 14.13 11.86 -9.19
N VAL A 184 14.21 11.26 -10.37
CA VAL A 184 13.01 10.92 -11.17
C VAL A 184 12.12 9.94 -10.41
N ALA A 185 12.71 8.89 -9.81
CA ALA A 185 11.96 7.93 -9.02
C ALA A 185 11.32 8.58 -7.77
N CYS A 186 12.03 9.49 -7.08
CA CYS A 186 11.47 10.25 -5.97
C CYS A 186 10.30 11.14 -6.40
N SER A 187 10.45 11.82 -7.55
CA SER A 187 9.43 12.74 -8.08
C SER A 187 8.17 11.98 -8.49
N LEU A 188 8.32 10.83 -9.16
CA LEU A 188 7.19 9.99 -9.55
C LEU A 188 6.52 9.32 -8.34
N GLY A 189 7.28 8.87 -7.36
CA GLY A 189 6.73 8.33 -6.11
C GLY A 189 5.94 9.38 -5.31
N PHE A 190 6.48 10.60 -5.21
CA PHE A 190 5.80 11.73 -4.59
C PHE A 190 4.54 12.14 -5.35
N PHE A 191 4.60 12.17 -6.69
CA PHE A 191 3.44 12.46 -7.52
C PHE A 191 2.35 11.39 -7.41
N ASP A 192 2.71 10.10 -7.35
CA ASP A 192 1.75 9.02 -7.13
C ASP A 192 0.94 9.26 -5.85
N LYS A 193 1.63 9.49 -4.72
CA LYS A 193 0.99 9.76 -3.44
C LYS A 193 1.90 10.57 -2.52
N PHE A 194 1.32 11.58 -1.88
CA PHE A 194 2.06 12.52 -1.03
C PHE A 194 2.80 11.85 0.14
N ASN A 195 2.28 10.75 0.69
CA ASN A 195 2.92 10.02 1.79
C ASN A 195 4.33 9.50 1.44
N PHE A 196 4.69 9.42 0.16
CA PHE A 196 6.05 9.09 -0.29
C PHE A 196 7.10 10.09 0.21
N VAL A 197 6.70 11.30 0.63
CA VAL A 197 7.59 12.26 1.30
C VAL A 197 8.26 11.66 2.53
N TRP A 198 7.57 10.80 3.29
CA TRP A 198 8.13 10.12 4.46
C TRP A 198 9.37 9.29 4.09
N PHE A 199 9.29 8.58 2.97
CA PHE A 199 10.43 7.83 2.47
C PHE A 199 11.57 8.75 2.00
N ILE A 200 11.26 9.85 1.30
CA ILE A 200 12.28 10.80 0.81
C ILE A 200 13.06 11.40 1.98
N VAL A 201 12.36 11.90 3.00
CA VAL A 201 12.97 12.50 4.19
C VAL A 201 13.85 11.49 4.91
N ALA A 202 13.31 10.30 5.20
CA ALA A 202 14.05 9.22 5.85
C ALA A 202 15.29 8.78 5.06
N MET A 203 15.17 8.65 3.73
CA MET A 203 16.29 8.31 2.85
C MET A 203 17.39 9.38 2.93
N VAL A 204 17.03 10.67 2.82
CA VAL A 204 18.00 11.78 2.89
C VAL A 204 18.70 11.80 4.25
N VAL A 205 17.95 11.74 5.35
CA VAL A 205 18.48 11.75 6.72
C VAL A 205 19.42 10.57 6.94
N ALA A 206 18.99 9.35 6.63
CA ALA A 206 19.80 8.16 6.81
C ALA A 206 21.05 8.19 5.93
N THR A 207 20.94 8.61 4.66
CA THR A 207 22.08 8.67 3.75
C THR A 207 23.09 9.74 4.20
N ALA A 208 22.64 10.89 4.68
CA ALA A 208 23.53 11.90 5.25
C ALA A 208 24.24 11.38 6.51
N ALA A 209 23.51 10.72 7.42
CA ALA A 209 24.07 10.17 8.65
C ALA A 209 25.12 9.08 8.41
N ILE A 210 24.88 8.17 7.47
CA ILE A 210 25.74 7.00 7.25
C ILE A 210 26.77 7.20 6.13
N TYR A 211 26.44 7.95 5.09
CA TYR A 211 27.25 8.15 3.89
C TYR A 211 27.64 9.63 3.64
N GLY A 212 27.55 10.48 4.66
CA GLY A 212 27.87 11.92 4.56
C GLY A 212 29.29 12.19 4.05
N GLY A 213 30.27 11.37 4.46
CA GLY A 213 31.65 11.48 3.96
C GLY A 213 31.75 11.26 2.45
N GLU A 214 31.05 10.26 1.91
CA GLU A 214 30.99 10.00 0.47
C GLU A 214 30.24 11.09 -0.29
N ILE A 215 29.17 11.63 0.30
CA ILE A 215 28.44 12.76 -0.28
C ILE A 215 29.36 13.98 -0.38
N CYS A 216 30.04 14.34 0.70
CA CYS A 216 31.00 15.45 0.74
C CYS A 216 32.13 15.24 -0.28
N ALA A 217 32.64 14.02 -0.42
CA ALA A 217 33.65 13.70 -1.42
C ALA A 217 33.12 13.89 -2.85
N LYS A 218 31.90 13.43 -3.16
CA LYS A 218 31.25 13.65 -4.46
C LYS A 218 30.97 15.14 -4.72
N ALA A 219 30.53 15.89 -3.71
CA ALA A 219 30.24 17.32 -3.84
C ALA A 219 31.49 18.14 -4.23
N LYS A 220 32.67 17.74 -3.74
CA LYS A 220 33.95 18.34 -4.16
C LYS A 220 34.29 18.12 -5.65
N THR A 221 33.71 17.09 -6.28
CA THR A 221 33.91 16.82 -7.72
C THR A 221 32.95 17.60 -8.63
N ALA A 222 31.94 18.25 -8.07
CA ALA A 222 30.97 19.04 -8.83
C ALA A 222 31.45 20.49 -9.01
N PRO A 223 31.14 21.16 -10.13
CA PRO A 223 31.41 22.58 -10.31
C PRO A 223 30.75 23.39 -9.18
N LYS A 224 31.50 24.29 -8.52
CA LYS A 224 31.03 25.03 -7.33
C LYS A 224 29.70 25.77 -7.55
N GLY A 225 29.49 26.37 -8.73
CA GLY A 225 28.25 27.06 -9.07
C GLY A 225 27.04 26.12 -9.18
N LEU A 226 27.25 24.89 -9.67
CA LEU A 226 26.18 23.91 -9.86
C LEU A 226 25.71 23.31 -8.52
N SER A 227 26.63 23.05 -7.60
CA SER A 227 26.30 22.59 -6.25
C SER A 227 25.48 23.63 -5.48
N ALA A 228 25.84 24.91 -5.58
CA ALA A 228 25.10 26.00 -4.95
C ALA A 228 23.69 26.15 -5.53
N VAL A 229 23.56 26.12 -6.86
CA VAL A 229 22.25 26.16 -7.54
C VAL A 229 21.39 24.96 -7.15
N MET A 230 21.96 23.76 -7.06
CA MET A 230 21.22 22.57 -6.63
C MET A 230 20.73 22.66 -5.18
N VAL A 231 21.59 23.13 -4.25
CA VAL A 231 21.19 23.33 -2.85
C VAL A 231 20.06 24.36 -2.77
N MET A 232 20.19 25.48 -3.47
CA MET A 232 19.13 26.50 -3.53
C MET A 232 17.85 25.96 -4.16
N ALA A 233 17.94 25.19 -5.24
CA ALA A 233 16.78 24.60 -5.91
C ALA A 233 16.08 23.56 -5.01
N ILE A 234 16.82 22.71 -4.30
CA ILE A 234 16.27 21.75 -3.34
C ILE A 234 15.63 22.49 -2.16
N ALA A 235 16.29 23.52 -1.64
CA ALA A 235 15.75 24.34 -0.54
C ALA A 235 14.48 25.08 -0.97
N ALA A 236 14.46 25.67 -2.16
CA ALA A 236 13.29 26.35 -2.70
C ALA A 236 12.14 25.38 -3.01
N ALA A 237 12.44 24.21 -3.60
CA ALA A 237 11.45 23.17 -3.85
C ALA A 237 10.90 22.59 -2.52
N GLY A 238 11.76 22.38 -1.53
CA GLY A 238 11.37 21.95 -0.19
C GLY A 238 10.49 22.98 0.51
N ALA A 239 10.88 24.26 0.48
CA ALA A 239 10.09 25.36 1.03
C ALA A 239 8.72 25.50 0.32
N ALA A 240 8.70 25.43 -1.01
CA ALA A 240 7.46 25.45 -1.79
C ALA A 240 6.57 24.23 -1.47
N ALA A 241 7.15 23.04 -1.33
CA ALA A 241 6.40 21.84 -0.95
C ALA A 241 5.80 21.96 0.47
N VAL A 242 6.56 22.52 1.42
CA VAL A 242 6.06 22.79 2.77
C VAL A 242 4.94 23.83 2.76
N LEU A 243 5.12 24.96 2.07
CA LEU A 243 4.13 26.03 2.01
C LEU A 243 2.83 25.58 1.31
N TRP A 244 2.94 24.77 0.24
CA TRP A 244 1.81 24.42 -0.61
C TRP A 244 1.06 23.17 -0.16
N PHE A 245 1.77 22.18 0.39
CA PHE A 245 1.18 20.89 0.76
C PHE A 245 1.14 20.67 2.27
N VAL A 246 2.17 21.08 3.01
CA VAL A 246 2.24 20.81 4.45
C VAL A 246 1.42 21.84 5.24
N LEU A 247 1.58 23.14 4.96
CA LEU A 247 0.92 24.22 5.71
C LEU A 247 -0.62 24.07 5.79
N PRO A 248 -1.34 23.73 4.70
CA PRO A 248 -2.78 23.53 4.75
C PRO A 248 -3.23 22.25 5.48
N LEU A 249 -2.30 21.31 5.72
CA LEU A 249 -2.55 20.02 6.37
C LEU A 249 -2.12 20.00 7.86
N VAL A 250 -1.39 21.02 8.31
CA VAL A 250 -0.99 21.19 9.72
C VAL A 250 -2.19 21.74 10.51
N ALA A 251 -3.04 20.83 10.97
CA ALA A 251 -3.65 21.00 12.28
C ALA A 251 -2.59 20.50 13.29
N LEU A 252 -2.08 21.38 14.15
CA LEU A 252 -1.11 20.99 15.17
C LEU A 252 -1.69 19.84 16.00
N PRO A 253 -1.09 18.63 16.00
CA PRO A 253 -1.54 17.58 16.89
C PRO A 253 -1.35 18.05 18.33
N GLN A 254 -2.37 17.88 19.17
CA GLN A 254 -2.19 18.11 20.60
C GLN A 254 -1.14 17.11 21.13
N ILE A 255 -0.02 17.65 21.61
CA ILE A 255 1.22 16.93 21.96
C ILE A 255 0.99 15.82 23.01
N HIS A 256 -0.11 15.89 23.77
CA HIS A 256 -0.48 14.92 24.81
C HIS A 256 -0.94 13.53 24.30
N LEU A 257 -1.06 13.30 22.98
CA LEU A 257 -1.54 12.03 22.38
C LEU A 257 -0.45 11.15 21.71
N ILE A 258 0.83 11.56 21.76
CA ILE A 258 1.91 10.91 20.98
C ILE A 258 2.19 9.46 21.46
N SER A 259 2.19 9.21 22.77
CA SER A 259 2.47 7.88 23.32
C SER A 259 1.41 6.85 22.91
N GLY A 260 0.12 7.22 22.95
CA GLY A 260 -0.97 6.37 22.46
C GLY A 260 -0.87 6.07 20.97
N ARG A 261 -0.51 7.07 20.15
CA ARG A 261 -0.30 6.90 18.70
C ARG A 261 0.87 5.97 18.40
N PHE A 262 1.97 6.04 19.15
CA PHE A 262 3.12 5.14 18.97
C PHE A 262 2.69 3.68 19.07
N PHE A 263 2.09 3.28 20.19
CA PHE A 263 1.68 1.88 20.41
C PHE A 263 0.59 1.44 19.41
N HIS A 264 -0.32 2.34 19.05
CA HIS A 264 -1.32 2.09 18.03
C HIS A 264 -0.69 1.74 16.67
N PHE A 265 0.24 2.57 16.17
CA PHE A 265 0.89 2.30 14.88
C PHE A 265 1.86 1.12 14.93
N TRP A 266 2.48 0.87 16.08
CA TRP A 266 3.28 -0.35 16.28
C TRP A 266 2.40 -1.60 16.15
N SER A 267 1.23 -1.62 16.80
CA SER A 267 0.27 -2.72 16.68
C SER A 267 -0.26 -2.88 15.26
N ILE A 268 -0.54 -1.78 14.54
CA ILE A 268 -0.93 -1.83 13.13
C ILE A 268 0.21 -2.39 12.27
N TYR A 269 1.47 -2.02 12.53
CA TYR A 269 2.62 -2.57 11.83
C TYR A 269 2.71 -4.09 12.03
N GLU A 270 2.65 -4.57 13.27
CA GLU A 270 2.65 -6.00 13.59
C GLU A 270 1.52 -6.75 12.87
N ALA A 271 0.30 -6.22 12.97
CA ALA A 271 -0.87 -6.82 12.32
C ALA A 271 -0.79 -6.76 10.79
N SER A 272 -0.18 -5.73 10.21
CA SER A 272 0.01 -5.61 8.76
C SER A 272 1.04 -6.61 8.26
N SER A 273 2.13 -6.81 9.01
CA SER A 273 3.22 -7.71 8.65
C SER A 273 2.80 -9.19 8.65
N THR A 274 1.81 -9.57 9.45
CA THR A 274 1.27 -10.94 9.52
C THR A 274 -0.02 -11.15 8.71
N GLY A 275 -0.60 -10.07 8.18
CA GLY A 275 -1.89 -10.09 7.49
C GLY A 275 -3.11 -10.06 8.44
N ALA A 276 -2.91 -9.99 9.76
CA ALA A 276 -4.01 -9.81 10.71
C ALA A 276 -4.81 -8.52 10.45
N ALA A 277 -4.14 -7.44 10.02
CA ALA A 277 -4.80 -6.18 9.70
C ALA A 277 -5.71 -6.32 8.47
N THR A 278 -5.25 -6.96 7.40
CA THR A 278 -6.09 -7.23 6.22
C THR A 278 -7.25 -8.15 6.58
N ALA A 279 -7.01 -9.19 7.39
CA ALA A 279 -8.05 -10.09 7.87
C ALA A 279 -9.15 -9.34 8.64
N PHE A 280 -8.77 -8.43 9.54
CA PHE A 280 -9.69 -7.60 10.32
C PHE A 280 -10.60 -6.75 9.42
N HIS A 281 -10.02 -6.14 8.38
CA HIS A 281 -10.76 -5.27 7.47
C HIS A 281 -11.64 -6.03 6.48
N TRP A 282 -11.21 -7.20 6.02
CA TRP A 282 -11.88 -7.94 4.95
C TRP A 282 -12.98 -8.86 5.47
N PHE A 283 -12.74 -9.51 6.61
CA PHE A 283 -13.63 -10.56 7.11
C PHE A 283 -14.52 -10.06 8.26
N LYS A 284 -15.76 -10.55 8.29
CA LYS A 284 -16.70 -10.32 9.41
C LYS A 284 -16.16 -10.91 10.71
N ARG A 285 -15.60 -12.13 10.60
CA ARG A 285 -14.96 -12.88 11.69
C ARG A 285 -13.50 -13.18 11.29
N PRO A 286 -12.55 -12.29 11.63
CA PRO A 286 -11.16 -12.50 11.25
C PRO A 286 -10.59 -13.76 11.93
N PRO A 287 -9.80 -14.59 11.23
CA PRO A 287 -9.07 -15.69 11.86
C PRO A 287 -8.13 -15.19 12.96
N PRO A 288 -7.86 -16.01 13.99
CA PRO A 288 -6.76 -15.76 14.90
C PRO A 288 -5.44 -15.90 14.13
N ILE A 289 -4.71 -14.80 13.98
CA ILE A 289 -3.38 -14.77 13.35
C ILE A 289 -2.38 -14.29 14.40
N PRO A 290 -1.31 -15.06 14.69
CA PRO A 290 -0.30 -14.65 15.65
C PRO A 290 0.41 -13.38 15.17
N LEU A 291 0.57 -12.39 16.06
CA LEU A 291 1.21 -11.12 15.72
C LEU A 291 2.73 -11.12 15.87
N TRP A 292 3.28 -12.04 16.66
CA TRP A 292 4.71 -12.08 16.96
C TRP A 292 5.63 -12.23 15.74
N PRO A 293 5.26 -12.91 14.63
CA PRO A 293 6.11 -12.93 13.44
C PRO A 293 6.29 -11.53 12.82
N GLY A 294 5.37 -10.60 13.10
CA GLY A 294 5.39 -9.24 12.58
C GLY A 294 6.52 -8.38 13.16
N TRP A 295 6.83 -8.49 14.45
CA TRP A 295 7.95 -7.77 15.07
C TRP A 295 9.25 -8.56 15.09
N LEU A 296 9.23 -9.86 14.78
CA LEU A 296 10.43 -10.72 14.85
C LEU A 296 11.57 -10.21 13.95
N ALA A 297 11.29 -9.66 12.77
CA ALA A 297 12.34 -9.10 11.90
C ALA A 297 13.10 -7.95 12.57
N SER A 298 12.38 -7.05 13.26
CA SER A 298 12.96 -5.93 14.00
C SER A 298 13.76 -6.42 15.21
N ALA A 299 13.22 -7.35 15.99
CA ALA A 299 13.93 -7.95 17.13
C ALA A 299 15.16 -8.76 16.71
N ALA A 300 15.07 -9.53 15.61
CA ALA A 300 16.19 -10.26 15.04
C ALA A 300 17.30 -9.32 14.57
N THR A 301 16.94 -8.18 13.96
CA THR A 301 17.92 -7.15 13.60
C THR A 301 18.71 -6.67 14.81
N ALA A 302 18.01 -6.29 15.89
CA ALA A 302 18.65 -5.87 17.14
C ALA A 302 19.52 -6.99 17.74
N GLY A 303 19.00 -8.21 17.79
CA GLY A 303 19.73 -9.38 18.29
C GLY A 303 21.01 -9.66 17.53
N PHE A 304 20.97 -9.69 16.18
CA PHE A 304 22.17 -9.91 15.37
C PHE A 304 23.22 -8.80 15.52
N LEU A 305 22.78 -7.53 15.62
CA LEU A 305 23.71 -6.41 15.83
C LEU A 305 24.33 -6.43 17.23
N LEU A 306 23.56 -6.74 18.27
CA LEU A 306 24.06 -6.88 19.64
C LEU A 306 25.03 -8.04 19.78
N LEU A 307 24.71 -9.20 19.18
CA LEU A 307 25.62 -10.35 19.13
C LEU A 307 26.90 -10.01 18.37
N THR A 308 26.78 -9.28 17.25
CA THR A 308 27.93 -8.80 16.48
C THR A 308 28.84 -7.91 17.32
N LEU A 309 28.24 -6.96 18.05
CA LEU A 309 28.96 -6.05 18.93
C LEU A 309 29.63 -6.79 20.10
N ALA A 310 28.91 -7.70 20.75
CA ALA A 310 29.43 -8.51 21.86
C ALA A 310 30.64 -9.34 21.41
N LEU A 311 30.55 -10.03 20.28
CA LEU A 311 31.65 -10.80 19.70
C LEU A 311 32.85 -9.90 19.36
N TYR A 312 32.60 -8.72 18.78
CA TYR A 312 33.66 -7.75 18.47
C TYR A 312 34.39 -7.27 19.73
N CYS A 313 33.66 -7.00 20.83
CA CYS A 313 34.24 -6.58 22.10
C CYS A 313 35.01 -7.71 22.80
N CYS A 314 34.44 -8.93 22.84
CA CYS A 314 35.04 -10.08 23.52
C CYS A 314 36.29 -10.62 22.80
N GLN A 315 36.41 -10.43 21.48
CA GLN A 315 37.46 -11.04 20.67
C GLN A 315 38.40 -10.00 20.05
N ARG A 316 38.77 -8.95 20.81
CA ARG A 316 39.69 -7.88 20.40
C ARG A 316 41.01 -8.36 19.79
N GLN A 317 41.47 -9.56 20.15
CA GLN A 317 42.71 -10.16 19.64
C GLN A 317 42.52 -11.01 18.37
N ALA A 318 41.30 -11.42 18.04
CA ALA A 318 41.02 -12.20 16.85
C ALA A 318 40.78 -11.28 15.65
N ARG A 319 41.47 -11.54 14.54
CA ARG A 319 41.41 -10.75 13.30
C ARG A 319 40.10 -11.00 12.53
N PHE A 320 38.95 -10.72 13.13
CA PHE A 320 37.67 -10.80 12.42
C PHE A 320 37.47 -9.57 11.54
N GLN A 321 37.14 -9.80 10.27
CA GLN A 321 36.84 -8.73 9.33
C GLN A 321 35.34 -8.43 9.35
N ILE A 322 34.95 -7.30 9.93
CA ILE A 322 33.57 -6.82 9.84
C ILE A 322 33.28 -6.41 8.39
N HIS A 323 32.18 -6.91 7.84
CA HIS A 323 31.66 -6.46 6.55
C HIS A 323 31.05 -5.05 6.69
N SER A 324 31.91 -4.03 6.68
CA SER A 324 31.55 -2.62 6.90
C SER A 324 30.44 -2.13 5.97
N ARG A 325 30.43 -2.59 4.71
CA ARG A 325 29.37 -2.27 3.74
C ARG A 325 27.99 -2.75 4.18
N ALA A 326 27.90 -4.01 4.61
CA ALA A 326 26.63 -4.62 5.04
C ALA A 326 26.16 -4.02 6.37
N LEU A 327 27.09 -3.76 7.31
CA LEU A 327 26.78 -3.10 8.58
C LEU A 327 26.23 -1.69 8.36
N ARG A 328 26.91 -0.86 7.56
CA ARG A 328 26.44 0.49 7.21
C ARG A 328 25.07 0.45 6.54
N PHE A 329 24.84 -0.52 5.64
CA PHE A 329 23.53 -0.70 5.02
C PHE A 329 22.44 -1.11 6.00
N SER A 330 22.73 -1.99 6.96
CA SER A 330 21.79 -2.40 8.02
C SER A 330 21.39 -1.21 8.90
N VAL A 331 22.38 -0.46 9.42
CA VAL A 331 22.13 0.74 10.24
C VAL A 331 21.40 1.82 9.44
N TRP A 332 21.75 2.00 8.17
CA TRP A 332 21.06 2.92 7.27
C TRP A 332 19.56 2.56 7.12
N CYS A 333 19.24 1.28 6.95
CA CYS A 333 17.86 0.82 6.91
C CYS A 333 17.14 1.04 8.26
N LEU A 334 17.81 0.81 9.39
CA LEU A 334 17.24 1.07 10.72
C LEU A 334 16.90 2.55 10.94
N ILE A 335 17.80 3.46 10.56
CA ILE A 335 17.52 4.90 10.64
C ILE A 335 16.32 5.25 9.77
N MET A 336 16.25 4.73 8.53
CA MET A 336 15.09 4.96 7.67
C MET A 336 13.80 4.42 8.30
N PHE A 337 13.82 3.21 8.85
CA PHE A 337 12.66 2.62 9.50
C PHE A 337 12.16 3.50 10.66
N ILE A 338 13.07 3.93 11.53
CA ILE A 338 12.73 4.79 12.69
C ILE A 338 12.15 6.12 12.22
N VAL A 339 12.79 6.78 11.26
CA VAL A 339 12.34 8.09 10.77
C VAL A 339 10.95 7.98 10.11
N ILE A 340 10.74 7.01 9.21
CA ILE A 340 9.41 6.77 8.59
C ILE A 340 8.36 6.46 9.66
N PHE A 341 8.69 5.62 10.63
CA PHE A 341 7.76 5.24 11.70
C PHE A 341 7.34 6.47 12.52
N MET A 342 8.29 7.32 12.89
CA MET A 342 7.99 8.56 13.62
C MET A 342 7.16 9.53 12.79
N GLU A 343 7.46 9.67 11.49
CA GLU A 343 6.65 10.50 10.58
C GLU A 343 5.20 10.00 10.48
N ILE A 344 4.97 8.69 10.44
CA ILE A 344 3.62 8.09 10.49
C ILE A 344 2.93 8.42 11.82
N VAL A 345 3.61 8.23 12.95
CA VAL A 345 3.07 8.51 14.29
C VAL A 345 2.67 9.98 14.41
N MET A 346 3.48 10.89 13.88
CA MET A 346 3.28 12.34 13.95
C MET A 346 2.26 12.87 12.94
N THR A 347 1.89 12.12 11.89
CA THR A 347 0.95 12.59 10.86
C THR A 347 -0.50 12.31 11.24
N PRO A 348 -1.33 13.32 11.58
CA PRO A 348 -2.70 13.10 12.08
C PRO A 348 -3.59 12.29 11.14
N GLN A 349 -3.42 12.47 9.83
CA GLN A 349 -4.20 11.86 8.77
C GLN A 349 -3.78 10.41 8.46
N ALA A 350 -2.64 9.94 8.99
CA ALA A 350 -2.29 8.52 8.93
C ALA A 350 -3.24 7.76 9.86
N GLY A 351 -3.80 6.62 9.39
CA GLY A 351 -4.76 5.86 10.21
C GLY A 351 -5.07 4.46 9.71
N GLY A 352 -4.27 3.90 8.81
CA GLY A 352 -4.59 2.64 8.16
C GLY A 352 -3.36 1.74 7.91
N PRO A 353 -3.54 0.41 7.83
CA PRO A 353 -2.50 -0.59 7.51
C PRO A 353 -1.66 -0.30 6.26
N HIS A 354 -2.24 0.40 5.27
CA HIS A 354 -1.52 0.80 4.07
C HIS A 354 -0.45 1.88 4.32
N HIS A 355 -0.53 2.62 5.44
CA HIS A 355 0.52 3.56 5.84
C HIS A 355 1.73 2.83 6.43
N THR A 356 1.52 1.81 7.26
CA THR A 356 2.63 1.04 7.86
C THR A 356 3.36 0.18 6.83
N LEU A 357 2.73 -0.14 5.69
CA LEU A 357 3.42 -0.78 4.56
C LEU A 357 4.54 0.11 3.95
N MET A 358 4.58 1.40 4.27
CA MET A 358 5.74 2.25 3.95
C MET A 358 7.04 1.74 4.61
N LEU A 359 6.95 1.02 5.73
CA LEU A 359 8.10 0.43 6.41
C LEU A 359 8.64 -0.81 5.69
N PHE A 360 7.80 -1.53 4.96
CA PHE A 360 8.21 -2.72 4.19
C PHE A 360 8.96 -2.31 2.91
N PRO A 361 10.08 -2.94 2.51
CA PRO A 361 10.78 -4.04 3.18
C PRO A 361 12.02 -3.56 3.96
N ILE A 362 12.02 -2.32 4.50
CA ILE A 362 13.20 -1.72 5.13
C ILE A 362 13.62 -2.50 6.38
N ASP A 363 12.64 -3.00 7.13
CA ASP A 363 12.81 -3.95 8.23
C ASP A 363 13.51 -5.24 7.79
N LEU A 364 13.04 -5.88 6.72
CA LEU A 364 13.66 -7.09 6.17
C LEU A 364 15.06 -6.80 5.62
N LEU A 365 15.27 -5.67 4.94
CA LEU A 365 16.59 -5.25 4.46
C LEU A 365 17.58 -5.08 5.62
N ALA A 366 17.15 -4.45 6.72
CA ALA A 366 17.97 -4.29 7.93
C ALA A 366 18.31 -5.65 8.56
N CYS A 367 17.31 -6.53 8.69
CA CYS A 367 17.44 -7.86 9.29
C CYS A 367 18.40 -8.77 8.51
N PHE A 368 18.20 -8.88 7.19
CA PHE A 368 19.06 -9.72 6.35
C PHE A 368 20.50 -9.20 6.30
N ALA A 369 20.70 -7.88 6.32
CA ALA A 369 22.03 -7.29 6.39
C ALA A 369 22.71 -7.53 7.75
N ALA A 370 21.98 -7.42 8.86
CA ALA A 370 22.50 -7.72 10.20
C ALA A 370 22.87 -9.20 10.35
N ALA A 371 22.00 -10.10 9.90
CA ALA A 371 22.26 -11.55 9.89
C ALA A 371 23.49 -11.91 9.03
N PHE A 372 23.65 -11.26 7.86
CA PHE A 372 24.83 -11.43 7.02
C PHE A 372 26.11 -10.98 7.72
N VAL A 373 26.10 -9.83 8.40
CA VAL A 373 27.26 -9.34 9.17
C VAL A 373 27.62 -10.33 10.26
N PHE A 374 26.64 -10.76 11.06
CA PHE A 374 26.82 -11.74 12.13
C PHE A 374 27.40 -13.06 11.62
N ALA A 375 26.79 -13.65 10.58
CA ALA A 375 27.26 -14.93 10.04
C ALA A 375 28.70 -14.88 9.51
N ASN A 376 29.10 -13.73 8.95
CA ASN A 376 30.46 -13.56 8.43
C ASN A 376 31.49 -13.17 9.50
N MET A 377 31.10 -13.01 10.77
CA MET A 377 32.06 -12.91 11.87
C MET A 377 32.84 -14.20 12.09
N PHE A 378 32.30 -15.34 11.69
CA PHE A 378 32.89 -16.63 11.96
C PHE A 378 33.83 -17.12 10.82
N PRO A 379 34.82 -17.98 11.14
CA PRO A 379 35.59 -18.73 10.15
C PRO A 379 34.69 -19.74 9.41
N LEU A 380 35.21 -20.39 8.36
CA LEU A 380 34.42 -21.20 7.40
C LEU A 380 33.36 -22.12 8.04
N TRP A 381 33.74 -22.96 9.01
CA TRP A 381 32.80 -23.89 9.64
C TRP A 381 31.78 -23.19 10.55
N GLY A 382 32.22 -22.24 11.38
CA GLY A 382 31.31 -21.44 12.21
C GLY A 382 30.35 -20.59 11.36
N ARG A 383 30.81 -20.10 10.21
CA ARG A 383 29.98 -19.36 9.24
C ARG A 383 28.92 -20.27 8.63
N ARG A 384 29.28 -21.49 8.22
CA ARG A 384 28.30 -22.47 7.72
C ARG A 384 27.25 -22.78 8.78
N ALA A 385 27.65 -22.99 10.02
CA ALA A 385 26.73 -23.19 11.14
C ALA A 385 25.83 -21.97 11.38
N ALA A 386 26.39 -20.76 11.45
CA ALA A 386 25.62 -19.53 11.63
C ALA A 386 24.62 -19.29 10.49
N VAL A 387 25.04 -19.51 9.23
CA VAL A 387 24.15 -19.44 8.05
C VAL A 387 23.05 -20.50 8.15
N ALA A 388 23.35 -21.73 8.55
CA ALA A 388 22.35 -22.78 8.74
C ALA A 388 21.33 -22.40 9.81
N CYS A 389 21.78 -21.89 10.97
CA CYS A 389 20.89 -21.40 12.02
C CYS A 389 20.00 -20.24 11.55
N CYS A 390 20.58 -19.27 10.83
CA CYS A 390 19.80 -18.19 10.21
C CYS A 390 18.77 -18.73 9.21
N GLY A 391 19.15 -19.74 8.43
CA GLY A 391 18.28 -20.42 7.48
C GLY A 391 17.11 -21.15 8.17
N ILE A 392 17.36 -21.87 9.26
CA ILE A 392 16.33 -22.54 10.05
C ILE A 392 15.36 -21.51 10.66
N ALA A 393 15.89 -20.45 11.28
CA ALA A 393 15.06 -19.37 11.83
C ALA A 393 14.20 -18.71 10.74
N PHE A 394 14.77 -18.48 9.56
CA PHE A 394 14.04 -17.96 8.40
C PHE A 394 12.92 -18.92 7.95
N LEU A 395 13.18 -20.22 7.87
CA LEU A 395 12.16 -21.21 7.48
C LEU A 395 11.00 -21.28 8.48
N ILE A 396 11.30 -21.20 9.79
CA ILE A 396 10.27 -21.13 10.84
C ILE A 396 9.41 -19.87 10.64
N TRP A 397 10.04 -18.70 10.52
CA TRP A 397 9.33 -17.44 10.28
C TRP A 397 8.50 -17.48 9.00
N ALA A 398 9.07 -17.99 7.90
CA ALA A 398 8.37 -18.14 6.63
C ALA A 398 7.16 -19.08 6.73
N GLY A 399 7.27 -20.15 7.53
CA GLY A 399 6.15 -21.05 7.83
C GLY A 399 4.96 -20.33 8.47
N PHE A 400 5.20 -19.48 9.47
CA PHE A 400 4.14 -18.65 10.07
C PHE A 400 3.53 -17.64 9.10
N GLN A 401 4.36 -17.05 8.23
CA GLN A 401 3.88 -16.13 7.20
C GLN A 401 3.01 -16.83 6.15
N ILE A 402 3.39 -18.03 5.72
CA ILE A 402 2.56 -18.88 4.84
C ILE A 402 1.25 -19.27 5.54
N GLN A 403 1.28 -19.59 6.83
CA GLN A 403 0.05 -19.86 7.60
C GLN A 403 -0.88 -18.62 7.63
N GLY A 404 -0.32 -17.42 7.75
CA GLY A 404 -1.05 -16.15 7.63
C GLY A 404 -1.74 -16.00 6.27
N LEU A 405 -1.03 -16.28 5.17
CA LEU A 405 -1.60 -16.30 3.81
C LEU A 405 -2.70 -17.36 3.67
N GLN A 406 -2.44 -18.59 4.12
CA GLN A 406 -3.40 -19.69 4.06
C GLN A 406 -4.70 -19.35 4.79
N SER A 407 -4.61 -18.66 5.93
CA SER A 407 -5.76 -18.20 6.73
C SER A 407 -6.67 -17.24 5.97
N HIS A 408 -6.13 -16.51 4.99
CA HIS A 408 -6.91 -15.69 4.05
C HIS A 408 -7.45 -16.53 2.90
N PHE A 409 -6.60 -17.31 2.24
CA PHE A 409 -6.97 -18.07 1.04
C PHE A 409 -8.08 -19.09 1.30
N CYS A 410 -8.12 -19.71 2.48
CA CYS A 410 -9.21 -20.63 2.83
C CYS A 410 -10.59 -19.96 2.93
N ARG A 411 -10.64 -18.63 3.16
CA ARG A 411 -11.88 -17.83 3.21
C ARG A 411 -12.27 -17.22 1.88
N PHE A 412 -11.35 -17.15 0.92
CA PHE A 412 -11.67 -16.63 -0.42
C PHE A 412 -12.65 -17.53 -1.19
N SER A 413 -12.90 -18.74 -0.69
CA SER A 413 -13.87 -19.69 -1.21
C SER A 413 -15.32 -19.28 -1.03
N ASP A 414 -15.63 -18.59 0.06
CA ASP A 414 -17.00 -18.26 0.45
C ASP A 414 -17.17 -16.74 0.67
N ALA A 415 -18.04 -16.14 -0.13
CA ALA A 415 -18.35 -14.72 -0.10
C ALA A 415 -18.98 -14.27 1.24
N ASN A 416 -19.56 -15.19 2.03
CA ASN A 416 -20.20 -14.87 3.30
C ASN A 416 -19.20 -14.45 4.39
N PHE A 417 -17.93 -14.85 4.28
CA PHE A 417 -16.91 -14.42 5.24
C PHE A 417 -16.58 -12.94 5.15
N PHE A 418 -16.82 -12.31 3.99
CA PHE A 418 -16.40 -10.94 3.74
C PHE A 418 -17.40 -9.93 4.30
N ARG A 419 -16.89 -8.81 4.82
CA ARG A 419 -17.71 -7.63 5.11
C ARG A 419 -18.25 -7.03 3.81
N GLY A 420 -19.42 -6.39 3.87
CA GLY A 420 -20.14 -5.87 2.69
C GLY A 420 -19.25 -5.16 1.66
N ARG A 421 -18.50 -4.13 2.09
CA ARG A 421 -17.58 -3.35 1.22
C ARG A 421 -16.43 -4.14 0.58
N TRP A 422 -16.14 -5.35 1.06
CA TRP A 422 -15.13 -6.28 0.51
C TRP A 422 -15.76 -7.54 -0.09
N SER A 423 -17.09 -7.60 -0.19
CA SER A 423 -17.79 -8.79 -0.67
C SER A 423 -17.51 -9.02 -2.16
N PRO A 424 -17.09 -10.23 -2.57
CA PRO A 424 -16.98 -10.60 -3.99
C PRO A 424 -18.30 -10.46 -4.77
N ARG A 425 -19.44 -10.35 -4.07
CA ARG A 425 -20.76 -10.15 -4.68
C ARG A 425 -20.97 -8.76 -5.30
N VAL A 426 -20.00 -7.85 -5.20
CA VAL A 426 -20.04 -6.54 -5.84
C VAL A 426 -20.21 -6.63 -7.36
N GLU A 427 -19.56 -7.60 -8.02
CA GLU A 427 -19.70 -7.78 -9.48
C GLU A 427 -21.11 -8.31 -9.82
N GLN A 428 -21.63 -9.26 -9.04
CA GLN A 428 -23.01 -9.76 -9.19
C GLN A 428 -24.06 -8.65 -9.00
N LEU A 429 -23.80 -7.71 -8.08
CA LEU A 429 -24.67 -6.56 -7.88
C LEU A 429 -24.65 -5.63 -9.11
N ALA A 430 -23.47 -5.38 -9.68
CA ALA A 430 -23.37 -4.60 -10.91
C ALA A 430 -24.10 -5.28 -12.08
N ASP A 431 -23.99 -6.59 -12.24
CA ASP A 431 -24.71 -7.36 -13.26
C ASP A 431 -26.24 -7.31 -13.07
N TYR A 432 -26.69 -7.43 -11.81
CA TYR A 432 -28.10 -7.27 -11.47
C TYR A 432 -28.61 -5.88 -11.84
N LEU A 433 -27.89 -4.81 -11.50
CA LEU A 433 -28.28 -3.44 -11.84
C LEU A 433 -28.21 -3.17 -13.35
N ASN A 434 -27.24 -3.75 -14.05
CA ASN A 434 -27.14 -3.66 -15.51
C ASN A 434 -28.34 -4.30 -16.23
N THR A 435 -28.95 -5.31 -15.61
CA THR A 435 -30.09 -6.05 -16.16
C THR A 435 -31.42 -5.40 -15.75
N ASN A 436 -31.60 -5.15 -14.45
CA ASN A 436 -32.87 -4.73 -13.86
C ASN A 436 -32.97 -3.23 -13.60
N GLY A 437 -31.86 -2.51 -13.63
CA GLY A 437 -31.78 -1.08 -13.26
C GLY A 437 -32.43 -0.14 -14.28
N LYS A 438 -32.76 -0.63 -15.49
CA LYS A 438 -33.35 0.19 -16.55
C LYS A 438 -34.73 0.72 -16.20
N GLN A 439 -35.49 -0.02 -15.38
CA GLN A 439 -36.86 0.34 -14.98
C GLN A 439 -36.94 1.48 -13.96
N PHE A 440 -35.82 1.88 -13.35
CA PHE A 440 -35.79 2.94 -12.34
C PHE A 440 -35.33 4.25 -12.97
N ASP A 441 -35.82 5.38 -12.51
CA ASP A 441 -35.39 6.72 -12.93
C ASP A 441 -34.11 7.14 -12.19
N ALA A 442 -33.97 6.71 -10.94
CA ALA A 442 -32.84 7.00 -10.08
C ALA A 442 -32.46 5.79 -9.20
N ILE A 443 -31.17 5.67 -8.90
CA ILE A 443 -30.63 4.64 -8.01
C ILE A 443 -29.78 5.33 -6.94
N TYR A 444 -30.19 5.23 -5.67
CA TYR A 444 -29.57 5.92 -4.55
C TYR A 444 -28.80 4.94 -3.67
N CYS A 445 -27.49 5.17 -3.49
CA CYS A 445 -26.69 4.43 -2.52
C CYS A 445 -26.82 5.09 -1.15
N VAL A 446 -27.36 4.34 -0.20
CA VAL A 446 -27.72 4.80 1.15
C VAL A 446 -26.55 4.67 2.12
N ASP A 447 -25.71 3.65 1.96
CA ASP A 447 -24.56 3.40 2.82
C ASP A 447 -23.24 3.60 2.07
N TRP A 448 -22.19 3.92 2.82
CA TRP A 448 -20.85 4.15 2.29
C TRP A 448 -20.22 2.83 1.82
N GLY A 449 -19.52 2.88 0.70
CA GLY A 449 -18.79 1.75 0.17
C GLY A 449 -19.43 1.05 -1.03
N ILE A 450 -20.62 1.49 -1.47
CA ILE A 450 -21.34 0.91 -2.63
C ILE A 450 -21.20 1.79 -3.88
N GLY A 451 -21.45 3.09 -3.74
CA GLY A 451 -21.65 3.99 -4.89
C GLY A 451 -20.46 4.08 -5.84
N GLN A 452 -19.23 4.18 -5.32
CA GLN A 452 -18.03 4.21 -6.17
C GLN A 452 -17.84 2.91 -6.97
N GLN A 453 -18.10 1.76 -6.35
CA GLN A 453 -18.01 0.46 -7.00
C GLN A 453 -19.02 0.37 -8.16
N MET A 454 -20.27 0.72 -7.88
CA MET A 454 -21.34 0.66 -8.89
C MET A 454 -21.13 1.68 -10.01
N ARG A 455 -20.63 2.87 -9.70
CA ARG A 455 -20.26 3.87 -10.72
C ARG A 455 -19.23 3.31 -11.69
N VAL A 456 -18.26 2.54 -11.23
CA VAL A 456 -17.22 1.98 -12.10
C VAL A 456 -17.72 0.76 -12.86
N LEU A 457 -18.40 -0.17 -12.20
CA LEU A 457 -18.78 -1.47 -12.76
C LEU A 457 -20.07 -1.45 -13.60
N CYS A 458 -21.00 -0.53 -13.32
CA CYS A 458 -22.23 -0.43 -14.11
C CYS A 458 -21.99 0.18 -15.49
N ARG A 459 -22.83 -0.24 -16.46
CA ARG A 459 -22.92 0.31 -17.81
C ARG A 459 -23.32 1.78 -17.78
N ARG A 460 -23.00 2.50 -18.86
CA ARG A 460 -23.14 3.97 -18.92
C ARG A 460 -24.58 4.45 -18.71
N ASP A 461 -25.58 3.71 -19.19
CA ASP A 461 -27.00 4.00 -19.01
C ASP A 461 -27.44 3.91 -17.55
N ILE A 462 -27.03 2.85 -16.84
CA ILE A 462 -27.31 2.69 -15.41
C ILE A 462 -26.51 3.67 -14.56
N ARG A 463 -25.24 3.89 -14.90
CA ARG A 463 -24.33 4.79 -14.18
C ARG A 463 -24.86 6.22 -14.07
N LYS A 464 -25.54 6.71 -15.12
CA LYS A 464 -26.16 8.05 -15.13
C LYS A 464 -27.29 8.18 -14.10
N LYS A 465 -27.89 7.07 -13.66
CA LYS A 465 -28.97 7.02 -12.68
C LYS A 465 -28.46 6.90 -11.24
N LEU A 466 -27.22 6.44 -11.05
CA LEU A 466 -26.60 6.28 -9.72
C LEU A 466 -26.34 7.64 -9.04
N ARG A 467 -26.72 7.76 -7.76
CA ARG A 467 -26.32 8.84 -6.87
C ARG A 467 -25.77 8.23 -5.59
N ASP A 468 -24.54 8.61 -5.25
CA ASP A 468 -23.88 8.19 -4.02
C ASP A 468 -24.13 9.28 -2.97
N ILE A 469 -25.16 9.07 -2.14
CA ILE A 469 -25.74 10.11 -1.28
C ILE A 469 -25.79 9.69 0.20
N TRP A 470 -25.04 8.67 0.58
CA TRP A 470 -24.91 8.24 1.97
C TRP A 470 -24.61 9.36 3.00
N PRO A 471 -23.86 10.47 2.69
CA PRO A 471 -23.63 11.51 3.69
C PRO A 471 -24.92 12.26 4.07
N ILE A 472 -25.87 12.34 3.14
CA ILE A 472 -27.17 12.97 3.37
C ILE A 472 -27.94 12.17 4.42
N PHE A 473 -28.04 10.85 4.23
CA PHE A 473 -28.67 9.97 5.20
C PHE A 473 -27.93 9.99 6.54
N LYS A 474 -26.59 10.04 6.52
CA LYS A 474 -25.80 10.14 7.76
C LYS A 474 -26.10 11.42 8.55
N ALA A 475 -26.22 12.54 7.85
CA ALA A 475 -26.37 13.86 8.46
C ALA A 475 -27.83 14.21 8.78
N TRP A 476 -28.79 13.44 8.30
CA TRP A 476 -30.22 13.69 8.53
C TRP A 476 -30.60 13.45 10.00
N SER A 477 -31.55 14.26 10.50
CA SER A 477 -32.20 14.09 11.79
C SER A 477 -33.60 14.68 11.71
N ALA A 478 -34.58 14.03 12.33
CA ALA A 478 -35.97 14.49 12.40
C ALA A 478 -36.13 15.85 13.13
N GLU A 479 -35.15 16.22 13.96
CA GLU A 479 -35.16 17.47 14.74
C GLU A 479 -34.74 18.69 13.91
N LYS A 480 -34.20 18.49 12.70
CA LYS A 480 -33.74 19.60 11.87
C LYS A 480 -34.92 20.30 11.19
N PRO A 481 -34.91 21.65 11.08
CA PRO A 481 -35.99 22.40 10.45
C PRO A 481 -36.28 21.99 9.00
N ASP A 482 -35.30 21.44 8.29
CA ASP A 482 -35.41 21.00 6.90
C ASP A 482 -35.74 19.49 6.74
N ALA A 483 -36.01 18.76 7.84
CA ALA A 483 -36.18 17.31 7.83
C ALA A 483 -37.25 16.82 6.84
N GLU A 484 -38.44 17.41 6.85
CA GLU A 484 -39.54 17.07 5.92
C GLU A 484 -39.18 17.40 4.47
N THR A 485 -38.51 18.54 4.25
CA THR A 485 -38.06 18.96 2.92
C THR A 485 -37.03 17.98 2.37
N MET A 486 -36.12 17.49 3.21
CA MET A 486 -35.16 16.44 2.85
C MET A 486 -35.84 15.12 2.52
N VAL A 487 -36.86 14.70 3.29
CA VAL A 487 -37.63 13.47 2.98
C VAL A 487 -38.25 13.59 1.59
N LYS A 488 -38.96 14.68 1.29
CA LYS A 488 -39.58 14.89 -0.04
C LYS A 488 -38.54 14.95 -1.17
N ALA A 489 -37.37 15.55 -0.93
CA ALA A 489 -36.31 15.65 -1.92
C ALA A 489 -35.69 14.29 -2.28
N TRP A 490 -35.57 13.40 -1.30
CA TRP A 490 -34.90 12.10 -1.46
C TRP A 490 -35.84 10.92 -1.63
N PHE A 491 -37.14 11.13 -1.41
CA PHE A 491 -38.26 10.25 -1.78
C PHE A 491 -39.20 10.95 -2.76
N PRO A 492 -38.73 11.25 -3.99
CA PRO A 492 -39.53 11.97 -4.96
C PRO A 492 -40.74 11.13 -5.43
N PRO A 493 -41.98 11.63 -5.29
CA PRO A 493 -43.17 10.84 -5.60
C PRO A 493 -43.32 10.53 -7.09
N GLN A 494 -42.76 11.36 -7.98
CA GLN A 494 -42.90 11.24 -9.45
C GLN A 494 -41.80 10.40 -10.11
N LYS A 495 -40.98 9.67 -9.34
CA LYS A 495 -39.84 8.91 -9.87
C LYS A 495 -39.78 7.52 -9.27
N LYS A 496 -39.73 6.51 -10.13
CA LYS A 496 -39.48 5.13 -9.72
C LYS A 496 -38.03 5.01 -9.26
N THR A 497 -37.81 4.92 -7.96
CA THR A 497 -36.48 5.05 -7.35
C THR A 497 -36.07 3.75 -6.69
N LEU A 498 -34.81 3.34 -6.91
CA LEU A 498 -34.19 2.20 -6.22
C LEU A 498 -33.23 2.72 -5.15
N TYR A 499 -33.37 2.26 -3.92
CA TYR A 499 -32.46 2.51 -2.81
C TYR A 499 -31.64 1.24 -2.56
N LEU A 500 -30.33 1.42 -2.49
CA LEU A 500 -29.36 0.36 -2.34
C LEU A 500 -28.57 0.58 -1.05
N THR A 501 -28.65 -0.39 -0.14
CA THR A 501 -27.94 -0.37 1.14
C THR A 501 -27.37 -1.75 1.46
N PHE A 502 -26.58 -1.85 2.52
CA PHE A 502 -26.13 -3.14 3.06
C PHE A 502 -27.16 -3.72 4.03
N THR A 503 -27.15 -5.04 4.20
CA THR A 503 -27.85 -5.67 5.34
C THR A 503 -27.28 -5.17 6.67
N ASP A 504 -28.01 -5.33 7.77
CA ASP A 504 -27.59 -4.81 9.09
C ASP A 504 -26.20 -5.29 9.51
N GLU A 505 -25.89 -6.56 9.26
CA GLU A 505 -24.57 -7.14 9.56
C GLU A 505 -23.43 -6.55 8.70
N ASN A 506 -23.76 -6.02 7.52
CA ASN A 506 -22.79 -5.55 6.53
C ASN A 506 -22.67 -4.02 6.46
N SER A 507 -23.55 -3.29 7.14
CA SER A 507 -23.56 -1.83 7.14
C SER A 507 -22.24 -1.25 7.66
N VAL A 508 -21.75 -0.21 6.99
CA VAL A 508 -20.52 0.48 7.40
C VAL A 508 -20.85 1.60 8.39
N PHE A 509 -21.91 2.35 8.13
CA PHE A 509 -22.45 3.35 9.05
C PHE A 509 -23.88 2.95 9.45
N PRO A 510 -24.08 2.19 10.54
CA PRO A 510 -25.42 1.79 10.96
C PRO A 510 -26.40 2.97 11.13
N GLU A 511 -25.87 4.15 11.47
CA GLU A 511 -26.59 5.43 11.53
C GLU A 511 -27.26 5.81 10.20
N THR A 512 -26.57 5.66 9.06
CA THR A 512 -27.14 6.02 7.74
C THR A 512 -28.37 5.19 7.44
N LYS A 513 -28.30 3.89 7.74
CA LYS A 513 -29.41 2.97 7.53
C LYS A 513 -30.58 3.28 8.47
N ARG A 514 -30.32 3.53 9.76
CA ARG A 514 -31.37 3.94 10.71
C ARG A 514 -32.09 5.21 10.26
N ASN A 515 -31.31 6.23 9.89
CA ASN A 515 -31.86 7.50 9.40
C ASN A 515 -32.64 7.31 8.11
N PHE A 516 -32.14 6.49 7.17
CA PHE A 516 -32.89 6.12 5.97
C PHE A 516 -34.22 5.45 6.30
N SER A 517 -34.26 4.48 7.22
CA SER A 517 -35.51 3.82 7.62
C SER A 517 -36.51 4.79 8.25
N GLN A 518 -36.04 5.76 9.05
CA GLN A 518 -36.88 6.81 9.61
C GLN A 518 -37.42 7.74 8.51
N MET A 519 -36.56 8.19 7.59
CA MET A 519 -37.00 8.98 6.43
C MET A 519 -38.01 8.22 5.58
N ASN A 520 -37.80 6.92 5.36
CA ASN A 520 -38.68 6.07 4.58
C ASN A 520 -40.07 5.94 5.22
N ALA A 521 -40.15 5.86 6.55
CA ALA A 521 -41.41 5.83 7.29
C ALA A 521 -42.18 7.16 7.23
N LEU A 522 -41.47 8.27 7.03
CA LEU A 522 -42.06 9.61 6.89
C LEU A 522 -42.38 9.97 5.42
N ALA A 523 -41.97 9.15 4.47
CA ALA A 523 -42.17 9.43 3.05
C ALA A 523 -43.61 9.16 2.62
N ASP A 524 -44.16 10.05 1.79
CA ASP A 524 -45.50 9.87 1.18
C ASP A 524 -45.58 8.57 0.35
N ASN A 525 -44.45 8.15 -0.23
CA ASN A 525 -44.31 6.90 -0.96
C ASN A 525 -43.13 6.07 -0.40
N PRO A 526 -43.39 5.24 0.63
CA PRO A 526 -42.35 4.48 1.31
C PRO A 526 -41.80 3.38 0.41
N ALA A 527 -40.47 3.34 0.27
CA ALA A 527 -39.75 2.29 -0.44
C ALA A 527 -39.97 0.92 0.22
N GLN A 528 -40.35 -0.06 -0.60
CA GLN A 528 -40.61 -1.44 -0.19
C GLN A 528 -39.49 -2.37 -0.70
N PRO A 529 -39.18 -3.48 0.01
CA PRO A 529 -38.20 -4.46 -0.45
C PRO A 529 -38.52 -4.98 -1.85
N VAL A 530 -37.51 -5.06 -2.71
CA VAL A 530 -37.64 -5.66 -4.04
C VAL A 530 -37.78 -7.18 -3.88
N THR A 531 -38.88 -7.75 -4.36
CA THR A 531 -39.23 -9.17 -4.18
C THR A 531 -38.36 -10.14 -4.98
N THR A 532 -37.70 -9.66 -6.03
CA THR A 532 -36.89 -10.47 -6.97
C THR A 532 -35.40 -10.15 -6.86
N VAL A 533 -34.83 -10.37 -5.67
CA VAL A 533 -33.38 -10.27 -5.44
C VAL A 533 -32.80 -11.67 -5.25
N PRO A 534 -31.76 -12.07 -6.01
CA PRO A 534 -31.09 -13.35 -5.81
C PRO A 534 -30.66 -13.53 -4.34
N PRO A 535 -30.91 -14.69 -3.69
CA PRO A 535 -30.61 -14.89 -2.27
C PRO A 535 -29.17 -14.58 -1.88
N ALA A 536 -28.22 -14.90 -2.77
CA ALA A 536 -26.81 -14.57 -2.58
C ALA A 536 -26.58 -13.04 -2.46
N LEU A 537 -27.22 -12.24 -3.31
CA LEU A 537 -27.17 -10.78 -3.22
C LEU A 537 -27.88 -10.26 -1.96
N GLY A 538 -29.05 -10.80 -1.65
CA GLY A 538 -29.85 -10.44 -0.46
C GLY A 538 -29.12 -10.68 0.87
N ALA A 539 -28.16 -11.59 0.92
CA ALA A 539 -27.32 -11.82 2.11
C ALA A 539 -26.27 -10.71 2.37
N VAL A 540 -26.07 -9.78 1.43
CA VAL A 540 -25.13 -8.65 1.57
C VAL A 540 -25.81 -7.30 1.39
N TYR A 541 -26.73 -7.21 0.43
CA TYR A 541 -27.37 -5.97 0.02
C TYR A 541 -28.87 -6.03 0.24
N GLU A 542 -29.44 -4.89 0.63
CA GLU A 542 -30.87 -4.66 0.65
C GLU A 542 -31.22 -3.68 -0.48
N LEU A 543 -32.21 -4.05 -1.28
CA LEU A 543 -32.71 -3.27 -2.39
C LEU A 543 -34.16 -2.93 -2.08
N LEU A 544 -34.46 -1.62 -2.00
CA LEU A 544 -35.81 -1.12 -1.76
C LEU A 544 -36.25 -0.26 -2.93
N SER A 545 -37.48 -0.39 -3.39
CA SER A 545 -38.05 0.43 -4.45
C SER A 545 -39.23 1.23 -3.95
N ALA A 546 -39.23 2.52 -4.23
CA ALA A 546 -40.45 3.33 -4.22
C ALA A 546 -40.97 3.37 -5.67
N ALA A 547 -42.16 2.84 -5.90
CA ALA A 547 -42.84 2.83 -7.19
C ALA A 547 -44.03 3.79 -7.11
N GLU A 548 -44.35 4.48 -8.20
CA GLU A 548 -45.69 5.08 -8.35
C GLU A 548 -46.79 4.04 -8.10
#